data_AF-A0A5C9B4L2-F1
#
_entry.id   AF-A0A5C9B4L2-F1
#
_cell.length_a   1.000
_cell.length_b   1.000
_cell.length_c   1.000
_cell.angle_alpha   90.00
_cell.angle_beta   90.00
_cell.angle_gamma   90.00
#
_symmetry.space_group_name_H-M   'P 1'
#
loop_
_entity.id
_entity.type
_entity.pdbx_description
1 polymer ?
#
loop_
_entity_poly.entity_id
_entity_poly.type
_entity_poly.pdbx_seq_one_letter_code
_entity_poly.pdbx_strand_id
1 'polypeptide(L)'
;MTDCSEIGIGGGKLTLMVHNNVLLLGGANANGHYWKQFVAGEFSRRRLVALSALHGYKLWAKDANYRHRPIIVGNQVIAEPWSFDLASGEQKTKQHPLTGAAEPWSIMRTGHHCGMLTGCESGMLMFRSGATGFYDMNSDEGTRHFAGHRLGCWINAIPAGGLVMIPEASAGCVCLFSIASTIVMEPREARRPWTISSAVGAQTPVLSMALNLGAPGDRKDASGKLWLSYPRYRAYQETSLDVKLDLKPKFKTGGQFTSIGESSQPIDGTETPWLYTSWGEDLEQLTLPLLGPKDKPATYTVRLHFAQLGHGKQEPVVCS
;
A
#
# COMPACT_ATOMS: atom_id res chain seq x y z
N MET A 1 -31.63 -8.28 3.38
CA MET A 1 -30.26 -8.19 2.79
C MET A 1 -29.34 -9.06 3.61
N THR A 2 -28.54 -9.94 2.99
CA THR A 2 -27.69 -10.91 3.72
C THR A 2 -26.28 -10.37 3.96
N ASP A 3 -26.14 -9.11 4.36
CA ASP A 3 -24.93 -8.62 5.02
C ASP A 3 -25.33 -7.92 6.31
N CYS A 4 -24.44 -7.84 7.30
CA CYS A 4 -24.74 -7.33 8.66
C CYS A 4 -25.18 -5.85 8.70
N SER A 5 -25.34 -5.20 7.55
CA SER A 5 -25.48 -3.76 7.39
C SER A 5 -26.59 -3.32 6.45
N GLU A 6 -27.20 -4.24 5.70
CA GLU A 6 -28.07 -3.89 4.59
C GLU A 6 -27.38 -2.97 3.54
N ILE A 7 -26.08 -3.20 3.29
CA ILE A 7 -25.28 -2.46 2.30
C ILE A 7 -24.48 -3.45 1.45
N GLY A 8 -25.19 -4.08 0.52
CA GLY A 8 -24.66 -5.09 -0.39
C GLY A 8 -24.85 -4.71 -1.85
N ILE A 9 -23.76 -4.62 -2.60
CA ILE A 9 -23.80 -4.53 -4.07
C ILE A 9 -23.52 -5.94 -4.61
N GLY A 10 -24.27 -6.41 -5.61
CA GLY A 10 -24.00 -7.67 -6.32
C GLY A 10 -24.40 -8.97 -5.59
N GLY A 11 -25.59 -9.01 -4.97
CA GLY A 11 -26.18 -10.24 -4.43
C GLY A 11 -25.67 -10.59 -3.01
N GLY A 12 -25.60 -9.59 -2.14
CA GLY A 12 -24.92 -9.60 -0.83
C GLY A 12 -25.22 -10.81 0.04
N LYS A 13 -24.40 -11.85 -0.07
CA LYS A 13 -24.38 -13.02 0.84
C LYS A 13 -23.66 -12.68 2.14
N LEU A 14 -24.00 -13.41 3.20
CA LEU A 14 -23.35 -13.26 4.50
C LEU A 14 -22.08 -14.11 4.46
N THR A 15 -20.95 -13.49 4.79
CA THR A 15 -19.67 -14.17 4.94
C THR A 15 -19.48 -14.50 6.41
N LEU A 16 -19.17 -15.76 6.68
CA LEU A 16 -18.78 -16.25 7.99
C LEU A 16 -17.31 -16.72 7.91
N MET A 17 -16.51 -16.33 8.88
CA MET A 17 -15.12 -16.74 9.04
C MET A 17 -14.88 -17.05 10.51
N VAL A 18 -14.11 -18.08 10.83
CA VAL A 18 -13.83 -18.46 12.21
C VAL A 18 -12.33 -18.64 12.41
N HIS A 19 -11.82 -18.08 13.50
CA HIS A 19 -10.43 -18.25 13.94
C HIS A 19 -10.33 -17.96 15.43
N ASN A 20 -9.51 -18.71 16.18
CA ASN A 20 -9.27 -18.51 17.62
C ASN A 20 -10.54 -18.24 18.45
N ASN A 21 -11.57 -19.07 18.28
CA ASN A 21 -12.88 -18.96 18.96
C ASN A 21 -13.67 -17.66 18.67
N VAL A 22 -13.32 -16.94 17.60
CA VAL A 22 -14.07 -15.77 17.11
C VAL A 22 -14.74 -16.13 15.80
N LEU A 23 -16.08 -16.12 15.80
CA LEU A 23 -16.89 -16.19 14.59
C LEU A 23 -17.16 -14.77 14.10
N LEU A 24 -16.52 -14.40 12.99
CA LEU A 24 -16.68 -13.10 12.34
C LEU A 24 -17.72 -13.20 11.22
N LEU A 25 -18.69 -12.29 11.26
CA LEU A 25 -19.72 -12.11 10.26
C LEU A 25 -19.52 -10.76 9.55
N GLY A 26 -19.67 -10.77 8.22
CA GLY A 26 -19.60 -9.56 7.39
C GLY A 26 -20.18 -9.79 5.99
N GLY A 27 -20.27 -8.73 5.20
CA GLY A 27 -20.73 -8.75 3.81
C GLY A 27 -19.65 -8.48 2.75
N ALA A 28 -20.09 -7.91 1.61
CA ALA A 28 -19.30 -7.47 0.45
C ALA A 28 -18.71 -8.60 -0.42
N ASN A 29 -19.55 -9.57 -0.80
CA ASN A 29 -19.13 -10.71 -1.64
C ASN A 29 -18.94 -10.40 -3.14
N ALA A 30 -19.33 -9.21 -3.62
CA ALA A 30 -19.18 -8.87 -5.02
C ALA A 30 -17.74 -8.44 -5.36
N ASN A 31 -17.23 -8.97 -6.48
CA ASN A 31 -15.96 -8.57 -7.06
C ASN A 31 -16.17 -7.33 -7.93
N GLY A 32 -16.08 -6.12 -7.34
CA GLY A 32 -16.34 -4.89 -8.08
C GLY A 32 -15.37 -3.76 -7.83
N HIS A 33 -15.46 -2.72 -8.67
CA HIS A 33 -14.55 -1.58 -8.63
C HIS A 33 -15.07 -0.46 -7.73
N TYR A 34 -15.11 -0.70 -6.43
CA TYR A 34 -15.90 0.14 -5.51
C TYR A 34 -15.15 1.31 -4.84
N TRP A 35 -14.11 1.88 -5.47
CA TRP A 35 -13.44 3.05 -4.88
C TRP A 35 -14.33 4.29 -4.87
N LYS A 36 -15.10 4.53 -5.94
CA LYS A 36 -16.01 5.70 -5.99
C LYS A 36 -17.03 5.67 -4.85
N GLN A 37 -17.69 4.53 -4.64
CA GLN A 37 -18.66 4.35 -3.57
C GLN A 37 -18.03 4.45 -2.18
N PHE A 38 -16.83 3.87 -2.02
CA PHE A 38 -16.08 3.96 -0.76
C PHE A 38 -15.71 5.41 -0.44
N VAL A 39 -15.16 6.16 -1.40
CA VAL A 39 -14.79 7.57 -1.24
C VAL A 39 -16.02 8.45 -1.00
N ALA A 40 -17.16 8.13 -1.64
CA ALA A 40 -18.44 8.79 -1.40
C ALA A 40 -19.07 8.45 -0.04
N GLY A 41 -18.49 7.53 0.74
CA GLY A 41 -18.99 7.15 2.06
C GLY A 41 -20.20 6.22 2.04
N GLU A 42 -20.57 5.64 0.89
CA GLU A 42 -21.71 4.74 0.73
C GLU A 42 -21.57 3.45 1.58
N PHE A 43 -20.34 3.11 1.95
CA PHE A 43 -20.03 1.93 2.76
C PHE A 43 -19.88 2.22 4.25
N SER A 44 -20.12 3.47 4.69
CA SER A 44 -19.93 3.90 6.08
C SER A 44 -20.58 3.01 7.12
N ARG A 45 -21.75 2.41 6.83
CA ARG A 45 -22.46 1.49 7.74
C ARG A 45 -22.17 0.01 7.50
N ARG A 46 -21.25 -0.37 6.61
CA ARG A 46 -20.88 -1.77 6.40
C ARG A 46 -20.28 -2.34 7.68
N ARG A 47 -20.94 -3.35 8.22
CA ARG A 47 -20.73 -3.82 9.59
C ARG A 47 -20.00 -5.15 9.63
N LEU A 48 -19.09 -5.24 10.59
CA LEU A 48 -18.51 -6.48 11.07
C LEU A 48 -19.14 -6.82 12.43
N VAL A 49 -19.46 -8.09 12.63
CA VAL A 49 -19.95 -8.62 13.91
C VAL A 49 -19.08 -9.79 14.30
N ALA A 50 -18.53 -9.78 15.51
CA ALA A 50 -17.79 -10.90 16.06
C ALA A 50 -18.57 -11.53 17.21
N LEU A 51 -18.68 -12.86 17.19
CA LEU A 51 -19.30 -13.67 18.21
C LEU A 51 -18.28 -14.65 18.79
N SER A 52 -18.47 -15.07 20.04
CA SER A 52 -17.79 -16.25 20.57
C SER A 52 -18.26 -17.46 19.75
N ALA A 53 -17.34 -18.18 19.10
CA ALA A 53 -17.69 -19.36 18.33
C ALA A 53 -18.18 -20.52 19.22
N LEU A 54 -17.68 -20.57 20.46
CA LEU A 54 -18.04 -21.58 21.46
C LEU A 54 -19.39 -21.30 22.12
N HIS A 55 -19.66 -20.04 22.48
CA HIS A 55 -20.82 -19.68 23.31
C HIS A 55 -21.92 -18.90 22.57
N GLY A 56 -21.65 -18.43 21.35
CA GLY A 56 -22.60 -17.70 20.52
C GLY A 56 -22.89 -16.25 20.94
N TYR A 57 -22.41 -15.78 22.09
CA TYR A 57 -22.61 -14.39 22.50
C TYR A 57 -21.74 -13.42 21.69
N LYS A 58 -22.21 -12.18 21.53
CA LYS A 58 -21.51 -11.12 20.81
C LYS A 58 -20.27 -10.66 21.57
N LEU A 59 -19.13 -10.64 20.90
CA LEU A 59 -17.88 -10.04 21.38
C LEU A 59 -17.87 -8.55 21.06
N TRP A 60 -18.05 -8.20 19.79
CA TRP A 60 -18.09 -6.81 19.34
C TRP A 60 -18.87 -6.68 18.02
N ALA A 61 -19.27 -5.45 17.70
CA ALA A 61 -19.84 -5.09 16.41
C ALA A 61 -19.38 -3.68 16.03
N LYS A 62 -19.04 -3.47 14.74
CA LYS A 62 -18.46 -2.21 14.27
C LYS A 62 -18.89 -1.89 12.85
N ASP A 63 -19.33 -0.66 12.64
CA ASP A 63 -19.45 -0.09 11.29
C ASP A 63 -18.04 0.22 10.80
N ALA A 64 -17.50 -0.70 10.01
CA ALA A 64 -16.08 -0.78 9.69
C ALA A 64 -15.74 -0.16 8.33
N ASN A 65 -16.73 0.39 7.60
CA ASN A 65 -16.55 1.11 6.34
C ASN A 65 -15.55 0.45 5.39
N TYR A 66 -15.84 -0.74 4.91
CA TYR A 66 -14.89 -1.54 4.11
C TYR A 66 -15.42 -1.86 2.72
N ARG A 67 -14.51 -2.03 1.76
CA ARG A 67 -14.80 -2.08 0.32
C ARG A 67 -15.12 -3.49 -0.20
N HIS A 68 -14.39 -4.48 0.30
CA HIS A 68 -14.42 -5.88 -0.19
C HIS A 68 -14.63 -6.87 0.94
N ARG A 69 -14.91 -8.13 0.59
CA ARG A 69 -15.02 -9.22 1.57
C ARG A 69 -13.79 -9.21 2.48
N PRO A 70 -13.98 -9.10 3.81
CA PRO A 70 -12.87 -9.17 4.75
C PRO A 70 -12.24 -10.56 4.77
N ILE A 71 -11.00 -10.63 5.21
CA ILE A 71 -10.30 -11.89 5.53
C ILE A 71 -9.74 -11.84 6.95
N ILE A 72 -9.44 -13.01 7.52
CA ILE A 72 -8.71 -13.13 8.78
C ILE A 72 -7.27 -13.52 8.45
N VAL A 73 -6.31 -12.80 9.04
CA VAL A 73 -4.87 -13.08 8.96
C VAL A 73 -4.30 -13.07 10.38
N GLY A 74 -4.10 -14.26 10.94
CA GLY A 74 -3.79 -14.43 12.37
C GLY A 74 -4.87 -13.76 13.24
N ASN A 75 -4.43 -12.91 14.17
CA ASN A 75 -5.34 -12.15 15.04
C ASN A 75 -5.88 -10.85 14.43
N GLN A 76 -5.78 -10.67 13.11
CA GLN A 76 -6.24 -9.45 12.43
C GLN A 76 -7.38 -9.74 11.45
N VAL A 77 -8.34 -8.83 11.38
CA VAL A 77 -9.34 -8.76 10.32
C VAL A 77 -8.88 -7.72 9.30
N ILE A 78 -8.56 -8.17 8.09
CA ILE A 78 -8.25 -7.26 6.98
C ILE A 78 -9.56 -6.97 6.25
N ALA A 79 -10.11 -5.79 6.51
CA ALA A 79 -11.34 -5.29 5.93
C ALA A 79 -11.01 -4.06 5.07
N GLU A 80 -10.57 -4.33 3.83
CA GLU A 80 -9.93 -3.34 2.95
C GLU A 80 -10.69 -1.99 2.91
N PRO A 81 -9.99 -0.85 3.12
CA PRO A 81 -8.53 -0.73 3.25
C PRO A 81 -7.99 -0.89 4.67
N TRP A 82 -8.82 -1.22 5.66
CA TRP A 82 -8.47 -1.18 7.08
C TRP A 82 -8.02 -2.53 7.64
N SER A 83 -7.43 -2.48 8.84
CA SER A 83 -7.18 -3.65 9.68
C SER A 83 -7.77 -3.44 11.08
N PHE A 84 -8.32 -4.50 11.66
CA PHE A 84 -8.86 -4.53 13.01
C PHE A 84 -8.33 -5.73 13.79
N ASP A 85 -8.19 -5.60 15.10
CA ASP A 85 -7.95 -6.74 15.97
C ASP A 85 -9.18 -7.68 15.99
N LEU A 86 -8.94 -8.98 15.82
CA LEU A 86 -10.02 -9.97 15.68
C LEU A 86 -10.83 -10.12 16.97
N ALA A 87 -10.18 -10.09 18.14
CA ALA A 87 -10.83 -10.36 19.41
C ALA A 87 -11.59 -9.14 19.95
N SER A 88 -11.05 -7.94 19.76
CA SER A 88 -11.58 -6.70 20.33
C SER A 88 -12.29 -5.78 19.34
N GLY A 89 -12.00 -5.89 18.05
CA GLY A 89 -12.48 -4.96 17.03
C GLY A 89 -11.78 -3.59 17.05
N GLU A 90 -10.71 -3.44 17.83
CA GLU A 90 -9.87 -2.24 17.84
C GLU A 90 -9.24 -2.02 16.46
N GLN A 91 -9.25 -0.77 15.95
CA GLN A 91 -8.66 -0.49 14.65
C GLN A 91 -7.15 -0.40 14.77
N LYS A 92 -6.42 -1.14 13.94
CA LYS A 92 -4.97 -1.04 13.87
C LYS A 92 -4.59 0.32 13.28
N THR A 93 -3.55 0.92 13.84
CA THR A 93 -3.03 2.22 13.41
C THR A 93 -1.58 2.10 12.96
N LYS A 94 -1.14 3.03 12.12
CA LYS A 94 0.26 3.28 11.78
C LYS A 94 0.57 4.76 11.93
N GLN A 95 1.86 5.13 11.93
CA GLN A 95 2.24 6.54 11.94
C GLN A 95 2.15 7.13 10.53
N HIS A 96 1.50 8.27 10.40
CA HIS A 96 1.46 9.02 9.15
C HIS A 96 2.90 9.47 8.79
N PRO A 97 3.41 9.19 7.58
CA PRO A 97 4.82 9.39 7.23
C PRO A 97 5.27 10.85 7.27
N LEU A 98 4.34 11.80 7.04
CA LEU A 98 4.62 13.24 7.09
C LEU A 98 4.42 13.88 8.47
N THR A 99 3.29 13.61 9.14
CA THR A 99 2.90 14.32 10.37
C THR A 99 3.27 13.57 11.66
N GLY A 100 3.61 12.27 11.56
CA GLY A 100 3.84 11.39 12.71
C GLY A 100 2.58 11.04 13.50
N ALA A 101 1.41 11.56 13.12
CA ALA A 101 0.16 11.27 13.80
C ALA A 101 -0.22 9.79 13.65
N ALA A 102 -0.85 9.21 14.69
CA ALA A 102 -1.44 7.89 14.57
C ALA A 102 -2.67 7.96 13.63
N GLU A 103 -2.62 7.19 12.56
CA GLU A 103 -3.69 7.08 11.56
C GLU A 103 -4.15 5.63 11.43
N PRO A 104 -5.38 5.35 10.98
CA PRO A 104 -5.77 3.99 10.61
C PRO A 104 -4.76 3.34 9.67
N TRP A 105 -4.34 2.12 10.01
CA TRP A 105 -3.55 1.31 9.10
C TRP A 105 -4.36 1.12 7.81
N SER A 106 -3.68 1.31 6.68
CA SER A 106 -4.28 1.22 5.37
C SER A 106 -3.40 0.48 4.39
N ILE A 107 -4.04 -0.16 3.41
CA ILE A 107 -3.41 -0.73 2.23
C ILE A 107 -4.06 -0.18 0.97
N MET A 108 -3.24 0.16 -0.04
CA MET A 108 -3.71 0.66 -1.32
C MET A 108 -3.47 -0.34 -2.45
N ARG A 109 -4.54 -0.63 -3.20
CA ARG A 109 -4.54 -1.42 -4.43
C ARG A 109 -4.68 -0.51 -5.63
N THR A 110 -3.55 -0.10 -6.19
CA THR A 110 -3.50 0.72 -7.40
C THR A 110 -3.93 -0.06 -8.65
N GLY A 111 -4.50 0.61 -9.64
CA GLY A 111 -4.89 -0.01 -10.92
C GLY A 111 -6.15 -0.87 -10.85
N HIS A 112 -6.33 -1.80 -11.79
CA HIS A 112 -7.51 -2.69 -11.80
C HIS A 112 -7.47 -3.67 -10.62
N HIS A 113 -8.49 -3.68 -9.75
CA HIS A 113 -8.46 -4.38 -8.45
C HIS A 113 -9.71 -5.25 -8.21
N CYS A 114 -10.10 -6.06 -9.19
CA CYS A 114 -11.08 -7.12 -8.98
C CYS A 114 -10.54 -8.18 -8.00
N GLY A 115 -11.42 -9.02 -7.45
CA GLY A 115 -11.03 -10.11 -6.57
C GLY A 115 -10.61 -9.68 -5.16
N MET A 116 -10.58 -10.70 -4.30
CA MET A 116 -10.41 -10.57 -2.86
C MET A 116 -8.95 -10.58 -2.43
N LEU A 117 -8.68 -10.10 -1.21
CA LEU A 117 -7.38 -10.31 -0.60
C LEU A 117 -7.23 -11.78 -0.23
N THR A 118 -6.00 -12.25 -0.28
CA THR A 118 -5.55 -13.54 0.26
C THR A 118 -4.37 -13.26 1.16
N GLY A 119 -4.13 -14.10 2.17
CA GLY A 119 -3.00 -13.92 3.05
C GLY A 119 -2.77 -15.10 3.96
N CYS A 120 -1.69 -15.05 4.72
CA CYS A 120 -1.34 -16.05 5.72
C CYS A 120 -0.73 -15.41 6.96
N GLU A 121 -0.69 -16.17 8.05
CA GLU A 121 -0.24 -15.71 9.37
C GLU A 121 1.19 -15.14 9.40
N SER A 122 2.02 -15.46 8.39
CA SER A 122 3.34 -14.84 8.23
C SER A 122 3.29 -13.33 7.96
N GLY A 123 2.12 -12.75 7.69
CA GLY A 123 1.95 -11.33 7.37
C GLY A 123 1.96 -11.01 5.88
N MET A 124 2.08 -12.01 4.99
CA MET A 124 1.97 -11.82 3.55
C MET A 124 0.50 -11.64 3.15
N LEU A 125 0.21 -10.58 2.39
CA LEU A 125 -1.02 -10.37 1.66
C LEU A 125 -0.77 -10.44 0.16
N MET A 126 -1.68 -11.06 -0.58
CA MET A 126 -1.69 -11.05 -2.04
C MET A 126 -3.07 -10.67 -2.56
N PHE A 127 -3.07 -9.85 -3.61
CA PHE A 127 -4.28 -9.26 -4.15
C PHE A 127 -4.04 -8.70 -5.54
N ARG A 128 -5.13 -8.43 -6.26
CA ARG A 128 -5.02 -7.78 -7.56
C ARG A 128 -4.83 -6.27 -7.42
N SER A 129 -3.81 -5.71 -8.05
CA SER A 129 -3.52 -4.27 -8.07
C SER A 129 -2.97 -3.88 -9.44
N GLY A 130 -3.82 -3.91 -10.47
CA GLY A 130 -3.42 -3.84 -11.87
C GLY A 130 -2.78 -5.15 -12.30
N ALA A 131 -1.62 -5.47 -11.74
CA ALA A 131 -0.94 -6.76 -11.83
C ALA A 131 -1.11 -7.56 -10.51
N THR A 132 -0.30 -8.59 -10.34
CA THR A 132 -0.18 -9.34 -9.08
C THR A 132 0.45 -8.43 -8.04
N GLY A 133 -0.36 -8.01 -7.06
CA GLY A 133 0.08 -7.21 -5.93
C GLY A 133 0.37 -8.09 -4.72
N PHE A 134 1.39 -7.73 -3.96
CA PHE A 134 1.67 -8.34 -2.67
C PHE A 134 2.17 -7.29 -1.68
N TYR A 135 1.98 -7.57 -0.41
CA TYR A 135 2.28 -6.66 0.68
C TYR A 135 2.70 -7.47 1.90
N ASP A 136 3.76 -7.01 2.56
CA ASP A 136 4.24 -7.59 3.82
C ASP A 136 3.79 -6.71 4.99
N MET A 137 2.91 -7.25 5.83
CA MET A 137 2.35 -6.56 6.98
C MET A 137 3.35 -6.35 8.12
N ASN A 138 4.43 -7.11 8.17
CA ASN A 138 5.43 -6.94 9.22
C ASN A 138 6.31 -5.73 8.96
N SER A 139 6.74 -5.55 7.70
CA SER A 139 7.56 -4.40 7.31
C SER A 139 6.72 -3.14 7.04
N ASP A 140 5.44 -3.29 6.67
CA ASP A 140 4.52 -2.18 6.32
C ASP A 140 5.19 -1.17 5.36
N GLU A 141 5.84 -1.68 4.32
CA GLU A 141 6.56 -0.85 3.36
C GLU A 141 5.67 -0.36 2.22
N GLY A 142 4.48 -0.91 2.04
CA GLY A 142 3.60 -0.60 0.93
C GLY A 142 3.43 -1.74 -0.07
N THR A 143 2.59 -1.52 -1.07
CA THR A 143 2.24 -2.54 -2.07
C THR A 143 3.37 -2.70 -3.08
N ARG A 144 3.75 -3.94 -3.37
CA ARG A 144 4.68 -4.33 -4.44
C ARG A 144 3.95 -5.07 -5.55
N HIS A 145 4.54 -5.10 -6.74
CA HIS A 145 3.93 -5.71 -7.91
C HIS A 145 4.86 -6.70 -8.61
N PHE A 146 4.31 -7.85 -8.98
CA PHE A 146 4.86 -8.74 -9.99
C PHE A 146 4.14 -8.45 -11.31
N ALA A 147 4.77 -7.62 -12.14
CA ALA A 147 4.21 -7.17 -13.42
C ALA A 147 4.07 -8.31 -14.44
N GLY A 148 3.21 -8.12 -15.45
CA GLY A 148 3.00 -9.09 -16.52
C GLY A 148 2.07 -10.26 -16.15
N HIS A 149 1.89 -10.54 -14.85
CA HIS A 149 0.97 -11.56 -14.34
C HIS A 149 -0.18 -10.94 -13.53
N ARG A 150 -1.32 -11.61 -13.47
CA ARG A 150 -2.48 -11.16 -12.69
C ARG A 150 -3.05 -12.23 -11.77
N LEU A 151 -3.46 -11.82 -10.57
CA LEU A 151 -4.42 -12.62 -9.79
C LEU A 151 -5.78 -12.68 -10.49
N GLY A 152 -6.46 -13.81 -10.28
CA GLY A 152 -7.83 -14.06 -10.67
C GLY A 152 -8.81 -13.10 -10.01
N CYS A 153 -10.04 -13.08 -10.53
CA CYS A 153 -11.13 -12.27 -9.97
C CYS A 153 -11.72 -12.86 -8.68
N TRP A 154 -11.21 -14.00 -8.22
CA TRP A 154 -11.61 -14.71 -7.00
C TRP A 154 -10.36 -15.10 -6.20
N ILE A 155 -10.53 -15.83 -5.09
CA ILE A 155 -9.41 -16.37 -4.31
C ILE A 155 -8.60 -17.32 -5.20
N ASN A 156 -7.39 -16.93 -5.58
CA ASN A 156 -6.51 -17.75 -6.42
C ASN A 156 -5.02 -17.68 -6.04
N ALA A 157 -4.63 -16.94 -5.01
CA ALA A 157 -3.28 -17.01 -4.44
C ALA A 157 -3.34 -17.79 -3.13
N ILE A 158 -2.62 -18.90 -3.08
CA ILE A 158 -2.71 -19.92 -2.04
C ILE A 158 -1.35 -20.00 -1.33
N PRO A 159 -1.19 -19.34 -0.18
CA PRO A 159 -0.01 -19.51 0.66
C PRO A 159 -0.07 -20.86 1.38
N ALA A 160 0.85 -21.78 1.07
CA ALA A 160 0.95 -23.07 1.72
C ALA A 160 2.36 -23.67 1.58
N GLY A 161 2.82 -24.41 2.59
CA GLY A 161 4.11 -25.11 2.56
C GLY A 161 5.33 -24.20 2.40
N GLY A 162 5.25 -22.95 2.86
CA GLY A 162 6.31 -21.95 2.68
C GLY A 162 6.35 -21.31 1.29
N LEU A 163 5.39 -21.62 0.41
CA LEU A 163 5.28 -21.06 -0.93
C LEU A 163 3.95 -20.30 -1.10
N VAL A 164 3.85 -19.52 -2.17
CA VAL A 164 2.56 -19.05 -2.68
C VAL A 164 2.33 -19.61 -4.08
N MET A 165 1.29 -20.44 -4.21
CA MET A 165 0.86 -20.99 -5.49
C MET A 165 -0.30 -20.17 -6.04
N ILE A 166 -0.19 -19.75 -7.30
CA ILE A 166 -1.17 -18.92 -7.98
C ILE A 166 -1.56 -19.64 -9.27
N PRO A 167 -2.56 -20.55 -9.23
CA PRO A 167 -3.06 -21.19 -10.43
C PRO A 167 -3.50 -20.17 -11.48
N GLU A 168 -3.25 -20.50 -12.74
CA GLU A 168 -3.72 -19.75 -13.90
C GLU A 168 -5.23 -19.50 -13.77
N ALA A 169 -5.65 -18.25 -13.90
CA ALA A 169 -7.05 -17.84 -13.73
C ALA A 169 -7.47 -16.80 -14.76
N SER A 170 -6.82 -16.78 -15.93
CA SER A 170 -7.01 -15.82 -17.03
C SER A 170 -7.76 -16.34 -18.23
N ALA A 171 -7.96 -17.66 -18.33
CA ALA A 171 -8.91 -18.22 -19.28
C ALA A 171 -10.28 -17.50 -19.21
N GLY A 172 -10.71 -16.94 -20.35
CA GLY A 172 -11.99 -16.21 -20.48
C GLY A 172 -11.98 -14.76 -20.00
N CYS A 173 -10.84 -14.20 -19.62
CA CYS A 173 -10.73 -12.81 -19.17
C CYS A 173 -10.37 -11.86 -20.31
N VAL A 174 -10.95 -10.66 -20.31
CA VAL A 174 -10.64 -9.59 -21.27
C VAL A 174 -9.40 -8.77 -20.91
N CYS A 175 -8.80 -9.00 -19.74
CA CYS A 175 -7.65 -8.21 -19.33
C CYS A 175 -6.35 -8.71 -19.98
N LEU A 176 -5.55 -7.78 -20.50
CA LEU A 176 -4.33 -8.05 -21.26
C LEU A 176 -3.13 -8.25 -20.33
N PHE A 177 -2.69 -9.50 -20.16
CA PHE A 177 -1.48 -9.88 -19.40
C PHE A 177 -0.62 -10.84 -20.21
N SER A 178 0.70 -10.67 -20.15
CA SER A 178 1.64 -11.46 -20.94
C SER A 178 1.96 -12.83 -20.32
N ILE A 179 1.75 -12.98 -19.02
CA ILE A 179 2.02 -14.22 -18.28
C ILE A 179 0.68 -14.92 -17.99
N ALA A 180 0.39 -15.96 -18.77
CA ALA A 180 -0.79 -16.83 -18.63
C ALA A 180 -0.35 -18.24 -18.22
N SER A 181 0.15 -18.37 -16.99
CA SER A 181 0.60 -19.64 -16.42
C SER A 181 0.34 -19.67 -14.92
N THR A 182 0.40 -20.88 -14.34
CA THR A 182 0.49 -21.03 -12.89
C THR A 182 1.83 -20.48 -12.41
N ILE A 183 1.80 -19.60 -11.41
CA ILE A 183 2.99 -19.02 -10.79
C ILE A 183 3.16 -19.60 -9.39
N VAL A 184 4.39 -19.98 -9.05
CA VAL A 184 4.77 -20.37 -7.68
C VAL A 184 5.86 -19.42 -7.22
N MET A 185 5.63 -18.79 -6.06
CA MET A 185 6.56 -17.86 -5.45
C MET A 185 7.14 -18.48 -4.18
N GLU A 186 8.45 -18.35 -4.01
CA GLU A 186 9.14 -18.66 -2.76
C GLU A 186 9.60 -17.36 -2.06
N PRO A 187 9.72 -17.37 -0.73
CA PRO A 187 10.30 -16.27 0.02
C PRO A 187 11.74 -16.02 -0.43
N ARG A 188 12.08 -14.76 -0.64
CA ARG A 188 13.46 -14.32 -0.91
C ARG A 188 13.67 -12.90 -0.44
N GLU A 189 14.92 -12.54 -0.21
CA GLU A 189 15.29 -11.14 -0.01
C GLU A 189 14.93 -10.29 -1.23
N ALA A 190 14.46 -9.07 -0.96
CA ALA A 190 13.93 -8.19 -1.97
C ALA A 190 15.06 -7.59 -2.84
N ARG A 191 15.11 -7.97 -4.12
CA ARG A 191 16.10 -7.41 -5.07
C ARG A 191 15.78 -5.99 -5.55
N ARG A 192 14.50 -5.59 -5.53
CA ARG A 192 14.00 -4.26 -5.92
C ARG A 192 12.83 -3.90 -4.99
N PRO A 193 13.11 -3.43 -3.77
CA PRO A 193 12.10 -3.25 -2.71
C PRO A 193 11.29 -1.96 -2.89
N TRP A 194 11.02 -1.54 -4.12
CA TRP A 194 10.21 -0.37 -4.40
C TRP A 194 8.73 -0.69 -4.21
N THR A 195 8.05 0.16 -3.47
CA THR A 195 6.66 -0.04 -3.08
C THR A 195 5.79 1.15 -3.47
N ILE A 196 4.49 1.03 -3.22
CA ILE A 196 3.55 2.15 -3.20
C ILE A 196 2.94 2.20 -1.80
N SER A 197 3.32 3.19 -1.02
CA SER A 197 2.81 3.40 0.33
C SER A 197 1.50 4.16 0.32
N SER A 198 0.63 3.82 1.26
CA SER A 198 -0.59 4.58 1.55
C SER A 198 -0.46 5.34 2.86
N ALA A 199 -1.18 6.46 2.98
CA ALA A 199 -1.44 7.15 4.24
C ALA A 199 -2.81 7.83 4.15
N VAL A 200 -3.40 8.16 5.30
CA VAL A 200 -4.75 8.75 5.36
C VAL A 200 -4.82 9.94 6.30
N GLY A 201 -5.76 10.84 6.04
CA GLY A 201 -5.92 12.03 6.89
C GLY A 201 -5.03 13.18 6.46
N ALA A 202 -4.71 14.06 7.41
CA ALA A 202 -4.03 15.32 7.13
C ALA A 202 -2.53 15.12 6.90
N GLN A 203 -2.00 15.78 5.87
CA GLN A 203 -0.58 15.75 5.52
C GLN A 203 0.24 16.88 6.17
N THR A 204 -0.44 17.86 6.77
CA THR A 204 0.16 19.00 7.47
C THR A 204 -0.41 19.13 8.89
N PRO A 205 0.34 19.71 9.85
CA PRO A 205 1.72 20.18 9.71
C PRO A 205 2.70 19.02 9.58
N VAL A 206 3.66 19.15 8.65
CA VAL A 206 4.69 18.15 8.41
C VAL A 206 5.65 18.14 9.58
N LEU A 207 5.82 16.98 10.22
CA LEU A 207 6.86 16.73 11.21
C LEU A 207 8.18 16.37 10.53
N SER A 208 8.13 15.50 9.52
CA SER A 208 9.30 15.09 8.73
C SER A 208 8.88 14.71 7.32
N MET A 209 9.72 14.98 6.33
CA MET A 209 9.48 14.58 4.94
C MET A 209 10.79 14.09 4.33
N ALA A 210 10.77 12.89 3.75
CA ALA A 210 11.89 12.34 3.00
C ALA A 210 11.42 12.04 1.57
N LEU A 211 12.14 12.61 0.60
CA LEU A 211 11.78 12.56 -0.82
C LEU A 211 12.90 11.90 -1.60
N ASN A 212 12.55 10.97 -2.48
CA ASN A 212 13.48 10.41 -3.46
C ASN A 212 13.03 10.82 -4.88
N LEU A 213 13.74 11.80 -5.45
CA LEU A 213 13.40 12.40 -6.74
C LEU A 213 13.76 11.42 -7.86
N GLY A 214 12.86 11.21 -8.82
CA GLY A 214 13.02 10.26 -9.93
C GLY A 214 12.89 8.78 -9.56
N ALA A 215 12.68 8.45 -8.29
CA ALA A 215 12.63 7.05 -7.85
C ALA A 215 11.42 6.30 -8.44
N PRO A 216 11.58 4.99 -8.74
CA PRO A 216 10.50 4.19 -9.30
C PRO A 216 9.38 3.87 -8.29
N GLY A 217 9.60 4.07 -6.99
CA GLY A 217 8.62 3.83 -5.93
C GLY A 217 9.12 4.28 -4.56
N ASP A 218 8.29 4.04 -3.55
CA ASP A 218 8.61 4.32 -2.15
C ASP A 218 9.56 3.27 -1.59
N ARG A 219 10.36 3.64 -0.59
CA ARG A 219 11.25 2.70 0.09
C ARG A 219 11.57 3.18 1.51
N LYS A 220 11.55 2.26 2.48
CA LYS A 220 12.10 2.55 3.82
C LYS A 220 13.62 2.36 3.82
N ASP A 221 14.32 3.23 4.52
CA ASP A 221 15.72 2.97 4.89
C ASP A 221 15.81 2.06 6.12
N ALA A 222 17.02 1.65 6.49
CA ALA A 222 17.25 0.76 7.63
C ALA A 222 16.80 1.35 8.98
N SER A 223 16.62 2.68 9.07
CA SER A 223 16.07 3.35 10.27
C SER A 223 14.53 3.33 10.31
N GLY A 224 13.88 2.81 9.26
CA GLY A 224 12.43 2.78 9.12
C GLY A 224 11.82 4.06 8.52
N LYS A 225 12.65 5.05 8.15
CA LYS A 225 12.18 6.28 7.53
C LYS A 225 11.73 5.99 6.10
N LEU A 226 10.49 6.38 5.78
CA LEU A 226 9.90 6.21 4.46
C LEU A 226 10.34 7.34 3.52
N TRP A 227 11.07 6.98 2.46
CA TRP A 227 11.42 7.88 1.36
C TRP A 227 10.33 7.79 0.29
N LEU A 228 9.58 8.88 0.12
CA LEU A 228 8.50 8.96 -0.86
C LEU A 228 9.08 9.25 -2.25
N SER A 229 8.74 8.44 -3.25
CA SER A 229 9.12 8.75 -4.63
C SER A 229 8.45 10.03 -5.11
N TYR A 230 9.17 10.83 -5.91
CA TYR A 230 8.57 11.92 -6.66
C TYR A 230 9.09 11.94 -8.10
N PRO A 231 8.23 11.99 -9.15
CA PRO A 231 6.78 12.10 -9.09
C PRO A 231 6.10 10.90 -8.42
N ARG A 232 5.02 11.15 -7.67
CA ARG A 232 4.23 10.07 -7.06
C ARG A 232 3.68 9.17 -8.16
N TYR A 233 3.52 7.88 -7.84
CA TYR A 233 2.75 6.98 -8.69
C TYR A 233 1.32 7.53 -8.89
N ARG A 234 0.87 7.65 -10.14
CA ARG A 234 -0.49 8.08 -10.47
C ARG A 234 -1.42 6.87 -10.51
N ALA A 235 -2.30 6.76 -9.52
CA ALA A 235 -3.32 5.72 -9.52
C ALA A 235 -4.30 5.91 -10.68
N TYR A 236 -4.65 4.81 -11.35
CA TYR A 236 -5.66 4.80 -12.42
C TYR A 236 -7.03 5.32 -11.96
N GLN A 237 -7.35 5.13 -10.67
CA GLN A 237 -8.50 5.72 -9.98
C GLN A 237 -8.02 6.28 -8.66
N GLU A 238 -8.55 7.44 -8.29
CA GLU A 238 -8.28 8.06 -7.00
C GLU A 238 -8.85 7.19 -5.87
N THR A 239 -8.01 6.85 -4.90
CA THR A 239 -8.38 5.94 -3.80
C THR A 239 -8.56 6.66 -2.47
N SER A 240 -8.18 7.94 -2.41
CA SER A 240 -8.01 8.75 -1.18
C SER A 240 -7.06 8.15 -0.14
N LEU A 241 -6.28 7.13 -0.50
CA LEU A 241 -5.25 6.49 0.31
C LEU A 241 -3.83 6.85 -0.16
N ASP A 242 -3.71 7.54 -1.29
CA ASP A 242 -2.45 7.97 -1.85
C ASP A 242 -1.89 9.19 -1.10
N VAL A 243 -0.59 9.16 -0.79
CA VAL A 243 0.13 10.34 -0.31
C VAL A 243 0.33 11.29 -1.48
N LYS A 244 -0.61 12.23 -1.65
CA LYS A 244 -0.50 13.30 -2.65
C LYS A 244 0.62 14.25 -2.29
N LEU A 245 1.50 14.54 -3.25
CA LEU A 245 2.50 15.58 -3.14
C LEU A 245 2.42 16.45 -4.40
N ASP A 246 2.11 17.74 -4.24
CA ASP A 246 2.24 18.73 -5.29
C ASP A 246 3.46 19.60 -5.01
N LEU A 247 4.61 19.17 -5.56
CA LEU A 247 5.89 19.83 -5.29
C LEU A 247 6.24 20.93 -6.30
N LYS A 248 5.39 21.16 -7.32
CA LYS A 248 5.57 22.20 -8.35
C LYS A 248 7.02 22.34 -8.85
N PRO A 249 7.64 21.25 -9.35
CA PRO A 249 9.03 21.29 -9.80
C PRO A 249 9.17 22.25 -10.98
N LYS A 250 10.25 23.02 -11.01
CA LYS A 250 10.67 23.81 -12.17
C LYS A 250 12.03 23.34 -12.64
N PHE A 251 12.10 23.00 -13.91
CA PHE A 251 13.30 22.52 -14.58
C PHE A 251 13.76 23.53 -15.62
N LYS A 252 15.06 23.55 -15.91
CA LYS A 252 15.56 24.18 -17.14
C LYS A 252 15.06 23.40 -18.36
N THR A 253 15.20 24.01 -19.54
CA THR A 253 14.90 23.35 -20.82
C THR A 253 15.68 22.03 -20.94
N GLY A 254 14.96 20.92 -21.07
CA GLY A 254 15.54 19.57 -21.15
C GLY A 254 15.64 18.83 -19.81
N GLY A 255 15.42 19.52 -18.68
CA GLY A 255 15.43 18.91 -17.36
C GLY A 255 14.24 17.99 -17.11
N GLN A 256 14.47 16.94 -16.33
CA GLN A 256 13.52 15.87 -16.10
C GLN A 256 13.87 15.08 -14.82
N PHE A 257 12.93 14.27 -14.35
CA PHE A 257 13.25 13.23 -13.38
C PHE A 257 13.76 11.99 -14.10
N THR A 258 14.80 11.37 -13.56
CA THR A 258 15.42 10.19 -14.15
C THR A 258 15.89 9.21 -13.07
N SER A 259 16.14 7.96 -13.49
CA SER A 259 16.69 6.92 -12.63
C SER A 259 17.45 5.87 -13.41
N ILE A 260 18.35 5.19 -12.72
CA ILE A 260 19.10 4.03 -13.21
C ILE A 260 18.88 2.85 -12.27
N GLY A 261 19.22 1.65 -12.72
CA GLY A 261 19.14 0.47 -11.88
C GLY A 261 20.19 0.51 -10.77
N GLU A 262 19.84 0.07 -9.56
CA GLU A 262 20.81 -0.09 -8.46
C GLU A 262 22.02 -0.95 -8.85
N SER A 263 21.84 -1.91 -9.76
CA SER A 263 22.91 -2.77 -10.26
C SER A 263 23.77 -2.15 -11.35
N SER A 264 23.35 -1.04 -11.98
CA SER A 264 24.13 -0.43 -13.07
C SER A 264 25.25 0.47 -12.58
N GLN A 265 25.16 0.98 -11.35
CA GLN A 265 26.16 1.90 -10.81
C GLN A 265 26.28 1.72 -9.29
N PRO A 266 27.38 1.11 -8.80
CA PRO A 266 27.67 1.05 -7.38
C PRO A 266 27.88 2.45 -6.79
N ILE A 267 27.31 2.70 -5.61
CA ILE A 267 27.49 3.93 -4.84
C ILE A 267 28.07 3.53 -3.49
N ASP A 268 29.23 4.08 -3.12
CA ASP A 268 29.93 3.81 -1.88
C ASP A 268 29.73 4.96 -0.87
N GLY A 269 30.20 4.80 0.37
CA GLY A 269 30.23 5.89 1.37
C GLY A 269 28.86 6.27 1.95
N THR A 270 27.83 5.45 1.74
CA THR A 270 26.48 5.67 2.27
C THR A 270 25.79 4.36 2.65
N GLU A 271 24.94 4.40 3.67
CA GLU A 271 24.08 3.29 4.05
C GLU A 271 22.83 3.15 3.14
N THR A 272 22.55 4.16 2.31
CA THR A 272 21.41 4.19 1.39
C THR A 272 21.84 4.44 -0.06
N PRO A 273 22.62 3.55 -0.69
CA PRO A 273 23.16 3.75 -2.04
C PRO A 273 22.07 3.95 -3.09
N TRP A 274 20.94 3.26 -2.93
CA TRP A 274 19.75 3.36 -3.79
C TRP A 274 19.10 4.75 -3.81
N LEU A 275 19.38 5.61 -2.84
CA LEU A 275 18.87 7.00 -2.84
C LEU A 275 19.54 7.83 -3.95
N TYR A 276 20.73 7.42 -4.38
CA TYR A 276 21.55 8.13 -5.35
C TYR A 276 21.45 7.56 -6.78
N THR A 277 20.53 6.63 -7.00
CA THR A 277 20.27 6.04 -8.33
C THR A 277 19.06 6.66 -9.02
N SER A 278 18.52 7.74 -8.47
CA SER A 278 17.42 8.53 -9.02
C SER A 278 17.56 10.00 -8.63
N TRP A 279 17.26 10.91 -9.56
CA TRP A 279 17.41 12.35 -9.33
C TRP A 279 16.53 13.20 -10.26
N GLY A 280 16.55 14.52 -10.05
CA GLY A 280 16.06 15.51 -11.01
C GLY A 280 17.23 16.18 -11.74
N GLU A 281 17.31 16.01 -13.05
CA GLU A 281 18.27 16.68 -13.94
C GLU A 281 17.83 18.12 -14.17
N ASP A 282 18.74 19.08 -13.99
CA ASP A 282 18.48 20.51 -14.20
C ASP A 282 17.27 21.07 -13.43
N LEU A 283 17.03 20.56 -12.22
CA LEU A 283 15.99 21.07 -11.31
C LEU A 283 16.42 22.42 -10.69
N GLU A 284 15.63 23.47 -10.91
CA GLU A 284 15.90 24.81 -10.39
C GLU A 284 15.12 25.14 -9.11
N GLN A 285 13.88 24.65 -9.01
CA GLN A 285 13.00 24.96 -7.89
C GLN A 285 12.10 23.77 -7.56
N LEU A 286 11.88 23.56 -6.26
CA LEU A 286 10.89 22.63 -5.71
C LEU A 286 10.15 23.33 -4.56
N THR A 287 8.83 23.17 -4.49
CA THR A 287 7.98 23.74 -3.44
C THR A 287 7.56 22.65 -2.48
N LEU A 288 7.77 22.81 -1.18
CA LEU A 288 7.39 21.82 -0.16
C LEU A 288 6.15 22.29 0.62
N PRO A 289 5.01 21.58 0.56
CA PRO A 289 3.80 21.94 1.31
C PRO A 289 3.92 21.46 2.77
N LEU A 290 4.67 22.20 3.59
CA LEU A 290 4.99 21.79 4.97
C LEU A 290 3.91 22.16 6.01
N LEU A 291 3.20 23.25 5.79
CA LEU A 291 2.25 23.83 6.74
C LEU A 291 0.90 24.06 6.05
N GLY A 292 -0.19 23.83 6.78
CA GLY A 292 -1.54 24.16 6.38
C GLY A 292 -1.87 25.65 6.62
N PRO A 293 -3.02 26.14 6.12
CA PRO A 293 -3.35 27.57 6.14
C PRO A 293 -3.47 28.20 7.53
N LYS A 294 -3.67 27.39 8.58
CA LYS A 294 -3.85 27.83 9.98
C LYS A 294 -2.68 27.42 10.87
N ASP A 295 -1.67 26.75 10.33
CA ASP A 295 -0.53 26.30 11.12
C ASP A 295 0.40 27.47 11.40
N LYS A 296 1.03 27.45 12.58
CA LYS A 296 2.01 28.48 12.97
C LYS A 296 3.31 28.29 12.18
N PRO A 297 4.08 29.36 11.91
CA PRO A 297 5.42 29.22 11.38
C PRO A 297 6.27 28.25 12.21
N ALA A 298 7.07 27.44 11.54
CA ALA A 298 7.94 26.44 12.14
C ALA A 298 9.32 26.46 11.48
N THR A 299 10.34 26.01 12.22
CA THR A 299 11.71 25.89 11.72
C THR A 299 11.95 24.47 11.24
N TYR A 300 12.54 24.33 10.06
CA TYR A 300 12.88 23.05 9.45
C TYR A 300 14.37 23.01 9.09
N THR A 301 14.99 21.85 9.27
CA THR A 301 16.29 21.55 8.68
C THR A 301 16.07 20.88 7.33
N VAL A 302 16.67 21.43 6.27
CA VAL A 302 16.57 20.88 4.91
C VAL A 302 17.87 20.19 4.57
N ARG A 303 17.83 18.88 4.34
CA ARG A 303 19.00 18.13 3.88
C ARG A 303 18.88 17.80 2.41
N LEU A 304 19.89 18.18 1.63
CA LEU A 304 19.96 17.90 0.20
C LEU A 304 21.02 16.84 -0.06
N HIS A 305 20.65 15.84 -0.86
CA HIS A 305 21.48 14.70 -1.20
C HIS A 305 21.96 14.83 -2.65
N PHE A 306 23.27 14.86 -2.86
CA PHE A 306 23.89 14.96 -4.18
C PHE A 306 24.86 13.79 -4.42
N ALA A 307 24.91 13.32 -5.65
CA ALA A 307 25.95 12.41 -6.14
C ALA A 307 26.28 12.76 -7.59
N GLN A 308 27.53 12.58 -7.98
CA GLN A 308 27.98 12.81 -9.35
C GLN A 308 28.05 11.49 -10.11
N LEU A 309 27.09 11.20 -10.99
CA LEU A 309 27.06 9.94 -11.75
C LEU A 309 28.01 9.99 -12.98
N GLY A 310 28.88 8.99 -13.17
CA GLY A 310 29.95 8.94 -14.18
C GLY A 310 31.01 7.85 -13.90
N HIS A 311 32.07 7.74 -14.72
CA HIS A 311 33.14 6.75 -14.51
C HIS A 311 34.07 7.12 -13.32
N GLY A 312 34.04 6.33 -12.22
CA GLY A 312 34.95 6.47 -11.06
C GLY A 312 34.29 6.10 -9.71
N LYS A 313 35.07 6.05 -8.62
CA LYS A 313 34.53 5.93 -7.24
C LYS A 313 33.71 7.17 -6.89
N GLN A 314 32.51 6.97 -6.33
CA GLN A 314 31.57 8.05 -6.07
C GLN A 314 31.20 8.11 -4.61
N GLU A 315 31.44 9.26 -4.00
CA GLU A 315 31.08 9.54 -2.61
C GLU A 315 29.94 10.58 -2.61
N PRO A 316 28.80 10.27 -2.00
CA PRO A 316 27.71 11.22 -1.85
C PRO A 316 28.08 12.44 -1.00
N VAL A 317 27.50 13.59 -1.34
CA VAL A 317 27.57 14.81 -0.52
C VAL A 317 26.19 15.11 0.04
N VAL A 318 26.10 15.27 1.36
CA VAL A 318 24.88 15.68 2.06
C VAL A 318 25.08 17.09 2.60
N CYS A 319 24.28 18.04 2.12
CA CYS A 319 24.28 19.42 2.60
C CYS A 319 23.13 19.59 3.60
N SER A 320 23.35 20.31 4.71
CA SER A 320 22.37 20.54 5.79
C SER A 320 22.03 22.02 5.99
#